data_AF-A0A3D3CGE6-F1
#
_entry.id   AF-A0A3D3CGE6-F1
#
_cell.length_a   1.000
_cell.length_b   1.000
_cell.length_c   1.000
_cell.angle_alpha   90.00
_cell.angle_beta   90.00
_cell.angle_gamma   90.00
#
_symmetry.space_group_name_H-M   'P 1'
#
loop_
_entity.id
_entity.type
_entity.pdbx_description
1 polymer ?
#
loop_
_entity_poly.entity_id
_entity_poly.type
_entity_poly.pdbx_seq_one_letter_code
_entity_poly.pdbx_strand_id
1 'polypeptide(L)'
;AHGTNPASASVTGFDVVEVPSDSEGMVDLEALKGLMDDTVAGLMLTNPNTLGIFERHILELTETIHKAGGLVYYDGANANA
;
A
#
# COMPACT_ATOMS: atom_id res chain seq x y z
N ALA A 1 -0.10 -0.95 -7.92
CA ALA A 1 0.29 -2.30 -7.45
C ALA A 1 0.25 -3.28 -8.62
N HIS A 2 1.01 -4.39 -8.58
CA HIS A 2 0.87 -5.45 -9.58
C HIS A 2 -0.49 -6.15 -9.41
N GLY A 3 -1.09 -6.65 -10.50
CA GLY A 3 -2.42 -7.27 -10.48
C GLY A 3 -2.54 -8.52 -9.59
N THR A 4 -1.41 -9.15 -9.23
CA THR A 4 -1.37 -10.24 -8.26
C THR A 4 -1.73 -9.80 -6.85
N ASN A 5 -1.56 -8.53 -6.51
CA ASN A 5 -1.78 -8.03 -5.15
C ASN A 5 -3.29 -8.06 -4.81
N PRO A 6 -4.18 -7.38 -5.56
CA PRO A 6 -5.62 -7.47 -5.30
C PRO A 6 -6.16 -8.89 -5.51
N ALA A 7 -5.61 -9.66 -6.45
CA ALA A 7 -6.01 -11.06 -6.65
C ALA A 7 -5.67 -11.94 -5.43
N SER A 8 -4.48 -11.79 -4.86
CA SER A 8 -4.05 -12.54 -3.68
C SER A 8 -4.88 -12.18 -2.46
N ALA A 9 -5.10 -10.88 -2.22
CA ALA A 9 -5.94 -10.39 -1.12
C ALA A 9 -7.38 -10.97 -1.21
N SER A 10 -7.97 -10.96 -2.41
CA SER A 10 -9.30 -11.54 -2.66
C SER A 10 -9.34 -13.05 -2.41
N VAL A 11 -8.32 -13.80 -2.88
CA VAL A 11 -8.23 -15.26 -2.66
C VAL A 11 -8.10 -15.61 -1.18
N THR A 12 -7.46 -14.75 -0.39
CA THR A 12 -7.34 -14.90 1.07
C THR A 12 -8.57 -14.44 1.85
N GLY A 13 -9.60 -13.94 1.17
CA GLY A 13 -10.87 -13.52 1.79
C GLY A 13 -10.86 -12.10 2.39
N PHE A 14 -9.93 -11.23 1.97
CA PHE A 14 -9.97 -9.81 2.32
C PHE A 14 -10.77 -9.02 1.29
N ASP A 15 -11.43 -7.96 1.76
CA ASP A 15 -11.97 -6.91 0.89
C ASP A 15 -10.82 -6.04 0.36
N VAL A 16 -10.86 -5.75 -0.94
CA VAL A 16 -9.83 -4.95 -1.61
C VAL A 16 -10.31 -3.51 -1.76
N VAL A 17 -9.56 -2.59 -1.17
CA VAL A 17 -9.74 -1.14 -1.32
C VAL A 17 -8.53 -0.56 -2.05
N GLU A 18 -8.77 0.17 -3.13
CA GLU A 18 -7.71 0.81 -3.91
C GLU A 18 -7.38 2.19 -3.30
N VAL A 19 -6.09 2.45 -3.12
CA VAL A 19 -5.56 3.76 -2.72
C VAL A 19 -5.05 4.46 -3.98
N PRO A 20 -5.53 5.67 -4.31
CA PRO A 20 -5.09 6.38 -5.50
C PRO A 20 -3.61 6.81 -5.36
N SER A 21 -2.98 7.05 -6.52
CA SER A 21 -1.70 7.72 -6.58
C SER A 21 -1.86 9.24 -6.59
N ASP A 22 -0.89 9.96 -6.04
CA ASP A 22 -0.81 11.41 -6.12
C ASP A 22 -0.35 11.88 -7.52
N SER A 23 -0.23 13.21 -7.71
CA SER A 23 0.22 13.80 -8.97
C SER A 23 1.66 13.47 -9.37
N GLU A 24 2.47 12.96 -8.43
CA GLU A 24 3.85 12.55 -8.67
C GLU A 24 3.97 11.02 -8.89
N GLY A 25 2.85 10.28 -8.83
CA GLY A 25 2.80 8.84 -9.03
C GLY A 25 3.22 8.03 -7.80
N MET A 26 3.29 8.64 -6.62
CA MET A 26 3.45 7.98 -5.32
C MET A 26 2.09 7.66 -4.71
N VAL A 27 2.05 6.98 -3.55
CA VAL A 27 0.79 6.78 -2.82
C VAL A 27 0.25 8.12 -2.31
N ASP A 28 -1.03 8.42 -2.58
CA ASP A 28 -1.70 9.58 -1.98
C ASP A 28 -1.91 9.32 -0.48
N LEU A 29 -1.11 10.00 0.32
CA LEU A 29 -1.07 9.85 1.76
C LEU A 29 -2.35 10.34 2.46
N GLU A 30 -2.98 11.40 1.94
CA GLU A 30 -4.21 11.93 2.54
C GLU A 30 -5.40 11.03 2.18
N ALA A 31 -5.44 10.52 0.95
CA ALA A 31 -6.39 9.48 0.58
C ALA A 31 -6.21 8.22 1.42
N LEU A 32 -4.96 7.77 1.66
CA LEU A 32 -4.69 6.64 2.54
C LEU A 32 -5.23 6.86 3.95
N LYS A 33 -4.92 8.02 4.56
CA LYS A 33 -5.39 8.36 5.91
C LYS A 33 -6.91 8.37 5.99
N GLY A 34 -7.60 8.84 4.94
CA GLY A 34 -9.06 8.84 4.86
C GLY A 34 -9.71 7.45 4.79
N LEU A 35 -8.94 6.41 4.47
CA LEU A 35 -9.40 5.02 4.41
C LEU A 35 -9.14 4.24 5.71
N MET A 36 -8.51 4.86 6.72
CA MET A 36 -8.13 4.17 7.94
C MET A 36 -9.31 4.03 8.91
N ASP A 37 -9.60 2.79 9.29
CA ASP A 37 -10.53 2.40 10.35
C ASP A 37 -10.04 1.16 11.10
N ASP A 38 -10.86 0.60 11.99
CA ASP A 38 -10.54 -0.58 12.80
C ASP A 38 -10.67 -1.91 12.04
N THR A 39 -10.99 -1.87 10.74
CA THR A 39 -11.12 -3.06 9.87
C THR A 39 -9.91 -3.27 8.96
N VAL A 40 -8.98 -2.31 8.92
CA VAL A 40 -7.78 -2.37 8.06
C VAL A 40 -6.86 -3.52 8.47
N ALA A 41 -6.80 -4.56 7.65
CA ALA A 41 -5.88 -5.69 7.85
C ALA A 41 -4.44 -5.35 7.44
N GLY A 42 -4.26 -4.58 6.37
CA GLY A 42 -2.93 -4.18 5.93
C GLY A 42 -2.88 -3.49 4.57
N LEU A 43 -1.66 -3.07 4.19
CA LEU A 43 -1.33 -2.43 2.93
C LEU A 43 -0.34 -3.29 2.15
N MET A 44 -0.63 -3.55 0.87
CA MET A 44 0.33 -4.17 -0.05
C MET A 44 1.05 -3.10 -0.86
N LEU A 45 2.38 -3.04 -0.75
CA LEU A 45 3.20 -2.00 -1.36
C LEU A 45 4.43 -2.56 -2.08
N THR A 46 4.77 -2.00 -3.24
CA THR A 46 6.03 -2.21 -3.94
C THR A 46 6.87 -0.93 -3.81
N ASN A 47 8.17 -1.02 -3.46
CA ASN A 47 9.06 0.16 -3.39
C ASN A 47 10.46 -0.18 -3.94
N PRO A 48 10.93 0.39 -5.06
CA PRO A 48 10.24 1.35 -5.92
C PRO A 48 8.89 0.83 -6.40
N ASN A 49 7.92 1.72 -6.56
CA ASN A 49 6.58 1.36 -6.99
C ASN A 49 6.58 0.88 -8.46
N THR A 50 5.41 0.55 -8.99
CA THR A 50 5.30 0.00 -10.37
C THR A 50 5.67 1.00 -11.47
N LEU A 51 5.88 2.28 -11.14
CA LEU A 51 6.43 3.31 -12.04
C LEU A 51 7.95 3.48 -11.89
N GLY A 52 8.59 2.72 -11.00
CA GLY A 52 10.02 2.85 -10.69
C GLY A 52 10.35 4.02 -9.75
N ILE A 53 9.34 4.60 -9.08
CA ILE A 53 9.49 5.75 -8.18
C ILE A 53 9.65 5.23 -6.75
N PHE A 54 10.63 5.76 -6.01
CA PHE A 54 10.75 5.49 -4.57
C PHE A 54 9.71 6.28 -3.77
N GLU A 55 8.93 5.59 -2.94
CA GLU A 55 7.96 6.18 -2.02
C GLU A 55 8.69 7.01 -0.95
N ARG A 56 8.69 8.34 -1.11
CA ARG A 56 9.41 9.25 -0.20
C ARG A 56 8.83 9.31 1.20
N HIS A 57 7.54 9.00 1.32
CA HIS A 57 6.79 9.02 2.58
C HIS A 57 6.61 7.62 3.19
N ILE A 58 7.45 6.64 2.81
CA ILE A 58 7.33 5.23 3.23
C ILE A 58 7.15 5.05 4.74
N LEU A 59 7.89 5.83 5.56
CA LEU A 59 7.79 5.75 7.01
C LEU A 59 6.41 6.21 7.50
N GLU A 60 5.90 7.32 6.96
CA GLU A 60 4.59 7.85 7.32
C GLU A 60 3.45 6.92 6.85
N LEU A 61 3.59 6.32 5.66
CA LEU A 61 2.67 5.29 5.16
C LEU A 61 2.62 4.11 6.13
N THR A 62 3.78 3.54 6.49
CA THR A 62 3.82 2.39 7.40
C THR A 62 3.31 2.72 8.80
N GLU A 63 3.63 3.90 9.32
CA GLU A 63 3.11 4.36 10.61
C GLU A 63 1.59 4.51 10.60
N THR A 64 1.02 5.05 9.51
CA THR A 64 -0.43 5.20 9.34
C THR A 64 -1.14 3.85 9.40
N ILE A 65 -0.62 2.84 8.68
CA ILE A 65 -1.17 1.48 8.71
C ILE A 65 -1.04 0.83 10.08
N HIS A 66 0.14 0.94 10.72
CA HIS A 66 0.35 0.35 12.04
C HIS A 66 -0.50 1.01 13.13
N LYS A 67 -0.79 2.32 13.03
CA LYS A 67 -1.71 3.01 13.94
C LYS A 67 -3.15 2.51 13.83
N ALA A 68 -3.57 2.05 12.65
CA ALA A 68 -4.86 1.40 12.44
C ALA A 68 -4.88 -0.08 12.88
N GLY A 69 -3.74 -0.63 13.34
CA GLY A 69 -3.61 -2.04 13.73
C GLY A 69 -3.33 -3.01 12.58
N GLY A 70 -3.20 -2.50 11.35
CA GLY A 70 -2.85 -3.28 10.16
C GLY A 70 -1.36 -3.56 10.03
N LEU A 71 -1.00 -4.41 9.07
CA LEU A 71 0.40 -4.72 8.70
C LEU A 71 0.75 -4.23 7.29
N VAL A 72 2.04 -4.00 7.04
CA VAL A 72 2.53 -3.65 5.69
C VAL A 72 3.16 -4.86 5.03
N TYR A 73 2.57 -5.33 3.93
CA TYR A 73 3.11 -6.36 3.07
C TYR A 73 3.98 -5.70 1.98
N TYR A 74 5.27 -6.04 1.97
CA TYR A 74 6.21 -5.54 0.97
C TYR A 74 6.36 -6.53 -0.19
N ASP A 75 5.87 -6.11 -1.35
CA ASP A 75 6.07 -6.79 -2.62
C ASP A 75 7.50 -6.53 -3.12
N GLY A 76 8.34 -7.56 -2.99
CA GLY A 76 9.76 -7.51 -3.32
C GLY A 76 10.09 -7.61 -4.81
N ALA A 77 9.12 -7.56 -5.73
CA ALA A 77 9.38 -7.66 -7.16
C ALA A 77 10.44 -6.66 -7.68
N ASN A 78 10.51 -5.47 -7.04
CA ASN A 78 11.46 -4.42 -7.38
C ASN A 78 12.65 -4.31 -6.40
N ALA A 79 12.94 -5.34 -5.59
CA ALA A 79 13.99 -5.29 -4.56
C ALA A 79 15.43 -5.24 -5.09
N ASN A 80 15.63 -5.36 -6.41
CA ASN A 80 16.96 -5.23 -7.05
C ASN A 80 17.36 -3.76 -7.32
N ALA A 81 16.49 -2.82 -6.97
CA ALA A 81 16.71 -1.39 -7.16
C ALA A 81 17.53 -0.74 -6.03
#